data_AF-A0A519GV17-F1
#
_entry.id   AF-A0A519GV17-F1
#
_cell.length_a   1.000
_cell.length_b   1.000
_cell.length_c   1.000
_cell.angle_alpha   90.00
_cell.angle_beta   90.00
_cell.angle_gamma   90.00
#
_symmetry.space_group_name_H-M   'P 1'
#
loop_
_entity.id
_entity.type
_entity.pdbx_description
1 polymer ?
#
loop_
_entity_poly.entity_id
_entity_poly.type
_entity_poly.pdbx_seq_one_letter_code
_entity_poly.pdbx_strand_id
1 'polypeptide(L)'
;MGRWRLERWVGALRGGIESRILGFSLEAQNSRRQHEFWNRLDCHGPAVPGGISVAAADVYVEESTRLWNEGLKATPAVKDRRFTAESWTHNPVSAFSAASYLVTARALTGMADAVETDDKTRARIRFAIDQFLAATSPSNFLAFNAEAQYKAVQSHGESIAKGVRNLLHDLRQGHVSQTDESLFQVGKNVATTEGAVVYENELFQLLEYKPLTAKVYERPFLLVPPCINKFYILDLQPENSLIRYAVSQGHRTFVVSWRNPDETLAHTTWDDYVEKGAIEAIAAVRDLTGARQINALGFC
;
A
#
# COMPACT_ATOMS: atom_id res chain seq x y z
N MET A 1 26.87 1.60 -28.07
CA MET A 1 25.46 1.59 -28.51
C MET A 1 24.69 0.70 -27.53
N GLY A 2 23.67 1.10 -26.77
CA GLY A 2 23.14 2.41 -26.39
C GLY A 2 22.95 2.41 -24.86
N ARG A 3 23.28 3.53 -24.22
CA ARG A 3 23.14 3.72 -22.77
C ARG A 3 21.65 3.92 -22.47
N TRP A 4 21.12 3.25 -21.43
CA TRP A 4 19.75 3.35 -20.93
C TRP A 4 19.08 4.71 -21.20
N ARG A 5 18.11 4.79 -22.12
CA ARG A 5 17.20 5.95 -22.23
C ARG A 5 16.09 5.80 -21.19
N LEU A 6 16.49 5.90 -19.93
CA LEU A 6 15.55 5.85 -18.80
C LEU A 6 14.83 7.19 -18.60
N GLU A 7 15.19 8.29 -19.27
CA GLU A 7 14.66 9.62 -18.93
C GLU A 7 13.13 9.79 -19.07
N ARG A 8 12.47 9.10 -20.02
CA ARG A 8 11.00 9.05 -20.12
C ARG A 8 10.33 8.08 -19.13
N TRP A 9 11.11 7.18 -18.53
CA TRP A 9 10.63 6.04 -17.73
C TRP A 9 11.09 6.11 -16.25
N VAL A 10 12.02 7.03 -15.96
CA VAL A 10 12.64 7.42 -14.66
C VAL A 10 12.47 8.94 -14.41
N GLY A 11 11.61 9.61 -15.18
CA GLY A 11 11.37 11.05 -15.06
C GLY A 11 10.60 11.46 -13.81
N ALA A 12 11.34 12.03 -12.85
CA ALA A 12 11.04 13.18 -11.99
C ALA A 12 9.59 13.41 -11.50
N LEU A 13 9.42 13.31 -10.18
CA LEU A 13 8.34 13.85 -9.34
C LEU A 13 8.17 15.39 -9.44
N ARG A 14 8.02 15.95 -10.64
CA ARG A 14 7.81 17.39 -10.82
C ARG A 14 6.68 17.69 -11.79
N GLY A 15 5.54 18.08 -11.21
CA GLY A 15 4.60 19.00 -11.84
C GLY A 15 3.17 18.46 -11.96
N GLY A 16 2.22 19.12 -11.27
CA GLY A 16 0.77 18.92 -11.37
C GLY A 16 0.06 19.06 -10.01
N ILE A 17 0.27 20.16 -9.28
CA ILE A 17 -0.71 21.23 -9.00
C ILE A 17 -1.99 20.77 -8.26
N GLU A 18 -1.99 21.11 -6.97
CA GLU A 18 -3.10 21.62 -6.13
C GLU A 18 -4.39 20.79 -6.00
N SER A 19 -4.57 20.14 -4.84
CA SER A 19 -5.55 20.62 -3.85
C SER A 19 -5.56 19.83 -2.52
N ARG A 20 -5.70 20.61 -1.42
CA ARG A 20 -6.16 20.25 -0.06
C ARG A 20 -5.17 19.56 0.89
N ILE A 21 -4.38 20.41 1.57
CA ILE A 21 -4.43 20.73 3.01
C ILE A 21 -4.80 19.59 3.97
N LEU A 22 -3.95 19.46 5.01
CA LEU A 22 -3.99 18.63 6.22
C LEU A 22 -3.26 17.28 6.12
N GLY A 23 -2.12 17.24 6.80
CA GLY A 23 -1.40 16.01 7.12
C GLY A 23 -2.29 15.10 7.95
N PHE A 24 -2.63 13.97 7.38
CA PHE A 24 -3.13 12.82 8.09
C PHE A 24 -2.29 11.61 7.64
N SER A 25 -2.07 10.70 8.61
CA SER A 25 -1.42 9.39 8.52
C SER A 25 -1.53 8.71 7.14
N LEU A 26 -0.58 7.82 6.81
CA LEU A 26 -0.66 6.90 5.66
C LEU A 26 -2.04 6.18 5.54
N GLU A 27 -2.78 6.03 6.64
CA GLU A 27 -4.17 5.54 6.66
C GLU A 27 -5.19 6.52 6.03
N ALA A 28 -4.95 7.82 6.07
CA ALA A 28 -5.81 8.84 5.45
C ALA A 28 -5.52 9.11 3.97
N GLN A 29 -4.29 8.85 3.51
CA GLN A 29 -4.04 8.73 2.06
C GLN A 29 -4.72 7.48 1.49
N ASN A 30 -4.76 6.39 2.26
CA ASN A 30 -5.57 5.22 1.94
C ASN A 30 -7.07 5.60 1.90
N SER A 31 -7.53 6.45 2.81
CA SER A 31 -8.92 6.99 2.81
C SER A 31 -9.29 7.77 1.55
N ARG A 32 -8.42 8.57 0.92
CA ARG A 32 -8.76 9.26 -0.36
C ARG A 32 -8.83 8.33 -1.56
N ARG A 33 -7.89 7.38 -1.69
CA ARG A 33 -7.99 6.31 -2.71
C ARG A 33 -9.20 5.41 -2.47
N GLN A 34 -9.56 5.19 -1.20
CA GLN A 34 -10.82 4.55 -0.82
C GLN A 34 -12.03 5.42 -1.17
N HIS A 35 -11.97 6.75 -1.01
CA HIS A 35 -13.07 7.67 -1.36
C HIS A 35 -13.34 7.70 -2.87
N GLU A 36 -12.31 7.62 -3.71
CA GLU A 36 -12.44 7.45 -5.16
C GLU A 36 -12.94 6.04 -5.53
N PHE A 37 -12.51 4.99 -4.80
CA PHE A 37 -13.04 3.64 -4.92
C PHE A 37 -14.54 3.56 -4.53
N TRP A 38 -14.96 4.26 -3.47
CA TRP A 38 -16.35 4.39 -3.02
C TRP A 38 -17.24 5.17 -4.00
N ASN A 39 -16.67 6.12 -4.76
CA ASN A 39 -17.38 6.86 -5.80
C ASN A 39 -17.44 6.11 -7.15
N ARG A 40 -16.47 5.22 -7.46
CA ARG A 40 -16.44 4.41 -8.70
C ARG A 40 -17.27 3.14 -8.63
N LEU A 41 -17.47 2.59 -7.44
CA LEU A 41 -18.53 1.63 -7.20
C LEU A 41 -19.80 2.45 -7.02
N ASP A 42 -20.82 2.32 -7.89
CA ASP A 42 -22.17 2.88 -7.71
C ASP A 42 -22.81 2.39 -6.39
N CYS A 43 -22.28 2.89 -5.27
CA CYS A 43 -22.75 2.63 -3.93
C CYS A 43 -23.68 3.78 -3.58
N HIS A 44 -24.82 3.85 -4.28
CA HIS A 44 -26.03 4.20 -3.55
C HIS A 44 -26.12 3.18 -2.41
N GLY A 45 -25.68 3.59 -1.21
CA GLY A 45 -25.67 2.71 -0.05
C GLY A 45 -27.05 2.06 0.05
N PRO A 46 -27.14 0.73 0.19
CA PRO A 46 -28.45 0.11 0.32
C PRO A 46 -29.12 0.77 1.53
N ALA A 47 -30.35 1.26 1.35
CA ALA A 47 -31.18 1.65 2.48
C ALA A 47 -31.20 0.45 3.43
N VAL A 48 -30.62 0.62 4.63
CA VAL A 48 -30.47 -0.46 5.62
C VAL A 48 -31.88 -0.94 5.98
N PRO A 49 -32.32 -2.13 5.53
CA PRO A 49 -33.63 -2.63 5.88
C PRO A 49 -33.53 -3.27 7.27
N GLY A 50 -34.30 -2.75 8.23
CA GLY A 50 -34.82 -3.50 9.38
C GLY A 50 -33.83 -4.04 10.42
N GLY A 51 -33.94 -3.51 11.64
CA GLY A 51 -33.56 -4.19 12.88
C GLY A 51 -32.06 -4.27 13.19
N ILE A 52 -31.51 -3.21 13.81
CA ILE A 52 -30.27 -3.39 14.59
C ILE A 52 -30.62 -4.38 15.71
N SER A 53 -29.89 -5.50 15.78
CA SER A 53 -30.03 -6.47 16.88
C SER A 53 -29.96 -5.74 18.22
N VAL A 54 -31.05 -5.80 18.97
CA VAL A 54 -31.20 -5.19 20.31
C VAL A 54 -30.09 -5.67 21.24
N ALA A 55 -29.61 -6.91 21.07
CA ALA A 55 -28.56 -7.49 21.88
C ALA A 55 -27.18 -6.80 21.75
N ALA A 56 -26.79 -6.35 20.55
CA ALA A 56 -25.51 -5.65 20.39
C ALA A 56 -25.56 -4.23 20.98
N ALA A 57 -26.72 -3.59 20.91
CA ALA A 57 -26.98 -2.30 21.55
C ALA A 57 -27.01 -2.43 23.08
N ASP A 58 -27.63 -3.49 23.61
CA ASP A 58 -27.69 -3.75 25.06
C ASP A 58 -26.32 -4.02 25.65
N VAL A 59 -25.49 -4.85 24.99
CA VAL A 59 -24.10 -5.10 25.41
C VAL A 59 -23.27 -3.82 25.38
N TYR A 60 -23.45 -2.97 24.36
CA TYR A 60 -22.80 -1.67 24.32
C TYR A 60 -23.19 -0.77 25.49
N VAL A 61 -24.48 -0.67 25.80
CA VAL A 61 -24.99 0.14 26.91
C VAL A 61 -24.44 -0.39 28.23
N GLU A 62 -24.52 -1.70 28.48
CA GLU A 62 -24.01 -2.31 29.70
C GLU A 62 -22.50 -2.09 29.89
N GLU A 63 -21.69 -2.43 28.89
CA GLU A 63 -20.23 -2.29 28.97
C GLU A 63 -19.81 -0.81 29.08
N SER A 64 -20.50 0.09 28.35
CA SER A 64 -20.24 1.52 28.44
C SER A 64 -20.62 2.06 29.81
N THR A 65 -21.81 1.76 30.32
CA THR A 65 -22.26 2.19 31.66
C THR A 65 -21.30 1.69 32.73
N ARG A 66 -20.84 0.44 32.64
CA ARG A 66 -19.82 -0.09 33.55
C ARG A 66 -18.53 0.72 33.48
N LEU A 67 -17.99 0.95 32.27
CA LEU A 67 -16.76 1.72 32.07
C LEU A 67 -16.89 3.16 32.61
N TRP A 68 -18.02 3.82 32.37
CA TRP A 68 -18.30 5.16 32.86
C TRP A 68 -18.47 5.22 34.38
N ASN A 69 -19.11 4.22 34.99
CA ASN A 69 -19.29 4.13 36.45
C ASN A 69 -17.96 3.87 37.17
N GLU A 70 -17.09 3.04 36.60
CA GLU A 70 -15.74 2.83 37.12
C GLU A 70 -14.83 4.06 36.87
N GLY A 71 -15.12 4.83 35.82
CA GLY A 71 -14.47 6.09 35.48
C GLY A 71 -12.95 5.92 35.28
N LEU A 72 -12.18 6.98 35.60
CA LEU A 72 -10.71 6.94 35.55
C LEU A 72 -10.08 6.10 36.67
N LYS A 73 -10.87 5.49 37.56
CA LYS A 73 -10.36 4.59 38.60
C LYS A 73 -10.17 3.16 38.09
N ALA A 74 -10.85 2.79 37.00
CA ALA A 74 -10.60 1.54 36.33
C ALA A 74 -9.33 1.61 35.50
N THR A 75 -8.51 0.58 35.63
CA THR A 75 -7.51 0.16 34.65
C THR A 75 -8.10 -1.03 33.89
N PRO A 76 -9.05 -0.79 32.97
CA PRO A 76 -9.68 -1.86 32.22
C PRO A 76 -8.60 -2.64 31.46
N ALA A 77 -8.72 -3.98 31.44
CA ALA A 77 -7.79 -4.81 30.72
C ALA A 77 -7.95 -4.57 29.21
N VAL A 78 -7.01 -3.84 28.62
CA VAL A 78 -7.00 -3.54 27.18
C VAL A 78 -6.32 -4.68 26.43
N LYS A 79 -7.12 -5.57 25.83
CA LYS A 79 -6.62 -6.70 25.03
C LYS A 79 -6.58 -6.34 23.53
N ASP A 80 -5.68 -5.44 23.15
CA ASP A 80 -5.43 -5.07 21.76
C ASP A 80 -3.95 -4.73 21.57
N ARG A 81 -3.35 -5.20 20.47
CA ARG A 81 -1.92 -5.00 20.17
C ARG A 81 -1.54 -3.52 20.05
N ARG A 82 -2.47 -2.64 19.72
CA ARG A 82 -2.26 -1.19 19.61
C ARG A 82 -2.05 -0.50 20.95
N PHE A 83 -2.43 -1.13 22.05
CA PHE A 83 -2.46 -0.51 23.38
C PHE A 83 -1.62 -1.29 24.40
N THR A 84 -0.58 -2.01 23.95
CA THR A 84 0.25 -2.87 24.82
C THR A 84 1.37 -2.13 25.55
N ALA A 85 1.74 -0.92 25.11
CA ALA A 85 2.80 -0.17 25.77
C ALA A 85 2.37 0.30 27.17
N GLU A 86 3.33 0.34 28.10
CA GLU A 86 3.09 0.75 29.49
C GLU A 86 2.48 2.15 29.63
N SER A 87 2.71 3.04 28.66
CA SER A 87 2.11 4.38 28.64
C SER A 87 0.57 4.36 28.57
N TRP A 88 -0.02 3.30 27.98
CA TRP A 88 -1.46 3.12 27.92
C TRP A 88 -2.07 2.71 29.27
N THR A 89 -1.32 1.96 30.09
CA THR A 89 -1.79 1.49 31.41
C THR A 89 -1.46 2.46 32.55
N HIS A 90 -0.36 3.21 32.46
CA HIS A 90 0.05 4.17 33.49
C HIS A 90 -0.73 5.48 33.48
N ASN A 91 -1.37 5.83 32.36
CA ASN A 91 -2.23 7.01 32.27
C ASN A 91 -3.70 6.59 32.29
N PRO A 92 -4.47 6.89 33.36
CA PRO A 92 -5.87 6.52 33.47
C PRO A 92 -6.75 7.05 32.32
N VAL A 93 -6.44 8.24 31.78
CA VAL A 93 -7.16 8.82 30.65
C VAL A 93 -6.91 8.01 29.38
N SER A 94 -5.68 7.57 29.16
CA SER A 94 -5.31 6.74 28.02
C SER A 94 -5.94 5.34 28.11
N ALA A 95 -5.93 4.73 29.29
CA ALA A 95 -6.57 3.44 29.54
C ALA A 95 -8.08 3.51 29.29
N PHE A 96 -8.73 4.56 29.81
CA PHE A 96 -10.15 4.82 29.59
C PHE A 96 -10.49 5.06 28.11
N SER A 97 -9.67 5.84 27.40
CA SER A 97 -9.83 6.10 25.96
C SER A 97 -9.72 4.82 25.14
N ALA A 98 -8.69 4.00 25.39
CA ALA A 98 -8.51 2.71 24.72
C ALA A 98 -9.67 1.75 25.01
N ALA A 99 -10.14 1.66 26.25
CA ALA A 99 -11.28 0.84 26.60
C ALA A 99 -12.60 1.31 25.96
N SER A 100 -12.85 2.62 25.95
CA SER A 100 -14.04 3.21 25.30
C SER A 100 -14.07 2.90 23.81
N TYR A 101 -12.91 3.01 23.16
CA TYR A 101 -12.74 2.62 21.76
C TYR A 101 -13.02 1.12 21.55
N LEU A 102 -12.49 0.23 22.40
CA LEU A 102 -12.70 -1.22 22.25
C LEU A 102 -14.14 -1.67 22.50
N VAL A 103 -14.85 -1.04 23.45
CA VAL A 103 -16.29 -1.28 23.66
C VAL A 103 -17.08 -0.90 22.40
N THR A 104 -16.79 0.28 21.85
CA THR A 104 -17.42 0.75 20.61
C THR A 104 -17.09 -0.15 19.42
N ALA A 105 -15.84 -0.61 19.30
CA ALA A 105 -15.40 -1.53 18.27
C ALA A 105 -16.16 -2.85 18.31
N ARG A 106 -16.24 -3.49 19.49
CA ARG A 106 -17.00 -4.74 19.67
C ARG A 106 -18.47 -4.57 19.32
N ALA A 107 -19.08 -3.46 19.74
CA ALA A 107 -20.48 -3.18 19.45
C ALA A 107 -20.74 -3.03 17.95
N LEU A 108 -19.94 -2.20 17.25
CA LEU A 108 -20.10 -1.98 15.81
C LEU A 108 -19.85 -3.25 14.99
N THR A 109 -18.81 -4.03 15.33
CA THR A 109 -18.57 -5.33 14.68
C THR A 109 -19.72 -6.31 14.97
N GLY A 110 -20.22 -6.38 16.21
CA GLY A 110 -21.37 -7.21 16.56
C GLY A 110 -22.65 -6.82 15.82
N MET A 111 -22.88 -5.52 15.60
CA MET A 111 -23.98 -5.02 14.77
C MET A 111 -23.81 -5.44 13.31
N ALA A 112 -22.60 -5.30 12.74
CA ALA A 112 -22.28 -5.75 11.39
C ALA A 112 -22.58 -7.24 11.18
N ASP A 113 -22.25 -8.04 12.19
CA ASP A 113 -22.44 -9.48 12.21
C ASP A 113 -23.90 -9.88 12.29
N ALA A 114 -24.74 -9.04 12.89
CA ALA A 114 -26.16 -9.30 13.09
C ALA A 114 -27.05 -8.79 11.95
N VAL A 115 -26.52 -8.02 10.99
CA VAL A 115 -27.31 -7.53 9.83
C VAL A 115 -27.87 -8.71 9.03
N GLU A 116 -29.16 -8.71 8.74
CA GLU A 116 -29.78 -9.71 7.87
C GLU A 116 -29.55 -9.34 6.39
N THR A 117 -28.50 -9.91 5.79
CA THR A 117 -28.14 -9.66 4.39
C THR A 117 -27.29 -10.81 3.83
N ASP A 118 -27.08 -10.83 2.52
CA ASP A 118 -26.21 -11.81 1.85
C ASP A 118 -24.74 -11.66 2.27
N ASP A 119 -23.96 -12.73 2.10
CA ASP A 119 -22.56 -12.78 2.58
C ASP A 119 -21.67 -11.71 1.95
N LYS A 120 -21.90 -11.37 0.67
CA LYS A 120 -21.11 -10.35 -0.03
C LYS A 120 -21.40 -8.97 0.54
N THR A 121 -22.67 -8.66 0.78
CA THR A 121 -23.06 -7.39 1.39
C THR A 121 -22.59 -7.29 2.84
N ARG A 122 -22.70 -8.36 3.64
CA ARG A 122 -22.18 -8.43 5.01
C ARG A 122 -20.67 -8.18 5.06
N ALA A 123 -19.90 -8.79 4.15
CA ALA A 123 -18.46 -8.58 4.05
C ALA A 123 -18.10 -7.13 3.73
N ARG A 124 -18.87 -6.45 2.87
CA ARG A 124 -18.67 -5.02 2.56
C ARG A 124 -18.96 -4.12 3.77
N ILE A 125 -20.02 -4.42 4.53
CA ILE A 125 -20.38 -3.69 5.76
C ILE A 125 -19.28 -3.87 6.81
N ARG A 126 -18.85 -5.11 7.06
CA ARG A 126 -17.71 -5.41 7.97
C ARG A 126 -16.47 -4.65 7.56
N PHE A 127 -16.09 -4.72 6.29
CA PHE A 127 -14.93 -3.99 5.78
C PHE A 127 -15.04 -2.48 6.03
N ALA A 128 -16.19 -1.87 5.77
CA ALA A 128 -16.41 -0.44 6.03
C ALA A 128 -16.27 -0.09 7.53
N ILE A 129 -16.82 -0.92 8.42
CA ILE A 129 -16.72 -0.75 9.87
C ILE A 129 -15.27 -0.93 10.34
N ASP A 130 -14.56 -1.92 9.83
CA ASP A 130 -13.14 -2.13 10.14
C ASP A 130 -12.29 -0.93 9.71
N GLN A 131 -12.54 -0.35 8.53
CA GLN A 131 -11.86 0.87 8.09
C GLN A 131 -12.18 2.07 8.98
N PHE A 132 -13.44 2.24 9.38
CA PHE A 132 -13.86 3.31 10.29
C PHE A 132 -13.20 3.18 11.67
N LEU A 133 -13.20 1.97 12.24
CA LEU A 133 -12.58 1.67 13.52
C LEU A 133 -11.06 1.87 13.46
N ALA A 134 -10.41 1.39 12.39
CA ALA A 134 -8.99 1.62 12.19
C ALA A 134 -8.66 3.11 12.14
N ALA A 135 -9.44 3.92 11.40
CA ALA A 135 -9.22 5.35 11.26
C ALA A 135 -9.45 6.14 12.57
N THR A 136 -10.43 5.72 13.37
CA THR A 136 -10.83 6.40 14.62
C THR A 136 -10.05 5.93 15.85
N SER A 137 -9.10 5.01 15.69
CA SER A 137 -8.25 4.53 16.79
C SER A 137 -7.55 5.69 17.52
N PRO A 138 -7.60 5.75 18.87
CA PRO A 138 -6.92 6.78 19.66
C PRO A 138 -5.41 6.89 19.37
N SER A 139 -4.78 5.78 18.98
CA SER A 139 -3.37 5.71 18.57
C SER A 139 -3.02 6.61 17.39
N ASN A 140 -4.00 7.03 16.58
CA ASN A 140 -3.76 7.78 15.35
C ASN A 140 -3.62 9.29 15.60
N PHE A 141 -4.03 9.76 16.78
CA PHE A 141 -4.11 11.17 17.11
C PHE A 141 -3.14 11.50 18.24
N LEU A 142 -2.23 12.45 18.02
CA LEU A 142 -1.25 12.87 19.03
C LEU A 142 -1.90 13.27 20.37
N ALA A 143 -3.10 13.86 20.33
CA ALA A 143 -3.87 14.25 21.52
C ALA A 143 -4.34 13.06 22.38
N PHE A 144 -4.39 11.84 21.83
CA PHE A 144 -4.87 10.64 22.51
C PHE A 144 -3.86 9.48 22.52
N ASN A 145 -2.78 9.59 21.75
CA ASN A 145 -1.74 8.57 21.69
C ASN A 145 -0.79 8.69 22.90
N ALA A 146 -0.94 7.77 23.85
CA ALA A 146 -0.18 7.76 25.10
C ALA A 146 1.33 7.59 24.88
N GLU A 147 1.74 6.76 23.91
CA GLU A 147 3.16 6.55 23.57
C GLU A 147 3.78 7.80 22.95
N ALA A 148 3.06 8.47 22.06
CA ALA A 148 3.53 9.70 21.42
C ALA A 148 3.67 10.84 22.45
N GLN A 149 2.71 10.96 23.37
CA GLN A 149 2.77 11.93 24.48
C GLN A 149 3.92 11.63 25.42
N TYR A 150 4.07 10.37 25.84
CA TYR A 150 5.17 9.95 26.70
C TYR A 150 6.52 10.27 26.04
N LYS A 151 6.69 9.91 24.77
CA LYS A 151 7.91 10.21 24.00
C LYS A 151 8.16 11.71 23.84
N ALA A 152 7.10 12.50 23.64
CA ALA A 152 7.22 13.96 23.56
C ALA A 152 7.74 14.56 24.87
N VAL A 153 7.24 14.10 26.02
CA VAL A 153 7.73 14.53 27.33
C VAL A 153 9.18 14.07 27.53
N GLN A 154 9.47 12.80 27.27
CA GLN A 154 10.80 12.20 27.48
C GLN A 154 11.88 12.84 26.59
N SER A 155 11.51 13.23 25.37
CA SER A 155 12.41 13.92 24.42
C SER A 155 12.38 15.44 24.56
N HIS A 156 11.73 16.02 25.57
CA HIS A 156 11.53 17.46 25.72
C HIS A 156 11.01 18.15 24.44
N GLY A 157 10.09 17.50 23.71
CA GLY A 157 9.50 17.99 22.47
C GLY A 157 10.30 17.74 21.18
N GLU A 158 11.54 17.23 21.26
CA GLU A 158 12.37 16.97 20.08
C GLU A 158 11.71 15.99 19.09
N SER A 159 11.03 14.96 19.60
CA SER A 159 10.29 13.99 18.77
C SER A 159 9.18 14.64 17.94
N ILE A 160 8.47 15.63 18.49
CA ILE A 160 7.45 16.41 17.77
C ILE A 160 8.13 17.28 16.72
N ALA A 161 9.19 18.00 17.07
CA ALA A 161 9.94 18.83 16.13
C ALA A 161 10.48 18.03 14.94
N LYS A 162 10.98 16.81 15.20
CA LYS A 162 11.37 15.85 14.15
C LYS A 162 10.18 15.43 13.29
N GLY A 163 9.05 15.07 13.89
CA GLY A 163 7.83 14.70 13.17
C GLY A 163 7.32 15.81 12.24
N VAL A 164 7.31 17.07 12.70
CA VAL A 164 6.91 18.23 11.89
C VAL A 164 7.89 18.45 10.72
N ARG A 165 9.20 18.31 10.95
CA ARG A 165 10.19 18.40 9.86
C ARG A 165 9.98 17.33 8.80
N ASN A 166 9.71 16.09 9.22
CA ASN A 166 9.39 15.00 8.30
C ASN A 166 8.10 15.30 7.51
N LEU A 167 7.03 15.73 8.18
CA LEU A 167 5.78 16.11 7.52
C LEU A 167 5.99 17.21 6.48
N LEU A 168 6.75 18.25 6.80
CA LEU A 168 7.07 19.33 5.85
C LEU A 168 7.92 18.84 4.68
N HIS A 169 8.81 17.88 4.91
CA HIS A 169 9.60 17.25 3.87
C HIS A 169 8.71 16.44 2.92
N ASP A 170 7.86 15.57 3.47
CA ASP A 170 6.92 14.73 2.72
C ASP A 170 5.93 15.60 1.91
N LEU A 171 5.42 16.69 2.49
CA LEU A 171 4.55 17.64 1.78
C LEU A 171 5.25 18.30 0.58
N ARG A 172 6.56 18.52 0.65
CA ARG A 172 7.33 19.07 -0.48
C ARG A 172 7.59 18.02 -1.56
N GLN A 173 7.70 16.75 -1.19
CA GLN A 173 7.90 15.64 -2.13
C GLN A 173 6.58 15.15 -2.76
N GLY A 174 5.43 15.38 -2.10
CA GLY A 174 4.12 14.96 -2.58
C GLY A 174 3.76 13.51 -2.21
N HIS A 175 4.62 12.80 -1.49
CA HIS A 175 4.38 11.46 -0.96
C HIS A 175 5.05 11.29 0.41
N VAL A 176 4.63 10.28 1.18
CA VAL A 176 5.22 9.98 2.49
C VAL A 176 6.48 9.13 2.29
N SER A 177 7.61 9.60 2.83
CA SER A 177 8.89 8.90 2.69
C SER A 177 9.16 7.98 3.88
N GLN A 178 9.34 6.68 3.62
CA GLN A 178 9.74 5.70 4.63
C GLN A 178 11.27 5.55 4.75
N THR A 179 11.99 5.87 3.67
CA THR A 179 13.44 5.74 3.56
C THR A 179 13.98 6.95 2.79
N ASP A 180 15.26 7.31 3.00
CA ASP A 180 15.94 8.33 2.21
C ASP A 180 16.18 7.83 0.77
N GLU A 181 15.34 8.26 -0.17
CA GLU A 181 15.44 7.90 -1.58
C GLU A 181 16.69 8.48 -2.27
N SER A 182 17.30 9.54 -1.72
CA SER A 182 18.49 10.17 -2.33
C SER A 182 19.70 9.22 -2.34
N LEU A 183 19.68 8.22 -1.46
CA LEU A 183 20.69 7.17 -1.38
C LEU A 183 20.54 6.15 -2.51
N PHE A 184 19.42 6.10 -3.24
CA PHE A 184 19.15 5.10 -4.28
C PHE A 184 19.00 5.76 -5.65
N GLN A 185 19.87 5.37 -6.58
CA GLN A 185 19.89 5.80 -7.97
C GLN A 185 19.71 4.57 -8.86
N VAL A 186 18.53 4.49 -9.49
CA VAL A 186 18.19 3.45 -10.48
C VAL A 186 19.24 3.43 -11.60
N GLY A 187 19.78 2.26 -11.90
CA GLY A 187 20.86 2.04 -12.86
C GLY A 187 22.27 2.29 -12.31
N LYS A 188 22.43 2.76 -11.06
CA LYS A 188 23.75 2.89 -10.41
C LYS A 188 23.95 1.98 -9.20
N ASN A 189 22.98 1.95 -8.30
CA ASN A 189 23.03 1.11 -7.09
C ASN A 189 21.72 0.35 -6.81
N VAL A 190 20.70 0.55 -7.66
CA VAL A 190 19.48 -0.27 -7.73
C VAL A 190 19.24 -0.59 -9.21
N ALA A 191 18.70 -1.77 -9.54
CA ALA A 191 18.45 -2.19 -10.93
C ALA A 191 19.70 -2.15 -11.81
N THR A 192 20.78 -2.77 -11.32
CA THR A 192 22.11 -2.72 -11.93
C THR A 192 22.45 -3.94 -12.78
N THR A 193 21.54 -4.91 -12.92
CA THR A 193 21.78 -6.08 -13.77
C THR A 193 21.89 -5.64 -15.23
N GLU A 194 22.99 -6.02 -15.89
CA GLU A 194 23.28 -5.57 -17.25
C GLU A 194 22.21 -6.11 -18.23
N GLY A 195 21.61 -5.21 -18.99
CA GLY A 195 20.56 -5.51 -19.96
C GLY A 195 20.35 -4.37 -20.94
N ALA A 196 19.44 -4.57 -21.89
CA ALA A 196 19.09 -3.59 -22.91
C ALA A 196 17.59 -3.57 -23.18
N VAL A 197 17.07 -2.40 -23.58
CA VAL A 197 15.72 -2.30 -24.15
C VAL A 197 15.76 -2.90 -25.55
N VAL A 198 14.95 -3.93 -25.79
CA VAL A 198 14.86 -4.64 -27.07
C VAL A 198 13.53 -4.42 -27.80
N TYR A 199 12.54 -3.88 -27.09
CA TYR A 199 11.25 -3.50 -27.64
C TYR A 199 10.66 -2.34 -26.81
N GLU A 200 9.88 -1.47 -27.44
CA GLU A 200 9.17 -0.36 -26.78
C GLU A 200 7.88 -0.04 -27.52
N ASN A 201 6.79 0.15 -26.78
CA ASN A 201 5.55 0.71 -27.28
C ASN A 201 5.00 1.78 -26.32
N GLU A 202 3.73 2.17 -26.50
CA GLU A 202 3.08 3.19 -25.69
C GLU A 202 2.93 2.82 -24.20
N LEU A 203 2.88 1.53 -23.86
CA LEU A 203 2.61 1.01 -22.51
C LEU A 203 3.84 0.48 -21.78
N PHE A 204 4.83 -0.06 -22.48
CA PHE A 204 6.00 -0.69 -21.84
C PHE A 204 7.27 -0.66 -22.68
N GLN A 205 8.40 -0.86 -21.99
CA GLN A 205 9.67 -1.28 -22.57
C GLN A 205 9.92 -2.75 -22.23
N LEU A 206 10.35 -3.55 -23.20
CA LEU A 206 10.84 -4.91 -22.96
C LEU A 206 12.35 -4.86 -22.75
N LEU A 207 12.80 -5.35 -21.60
CA LEU A 207 14.21 -5.48 -21.26
C LEU A 207 14.68 -6.90 -21.52
N GLU A 208 15.79 -7.09 -22.23
CA GLU A 208 16.53 -8.35 -22.28
C GLU A 208 17.81 -8.20 -21.46
N TYR A 209 18.03 -9.13 -20.53
CA TYR A 209 19.22 -9.12 -19.68
C TYR A 209 20.35 -9.93 -20.30
N LYS A 210 21.58 -9.42 -20.17
CA LYS A 210 22.78 -10.06 -20.70
C LYS A 210 23.04 -11.39 -19.99
N PRO A 211 23.22 -12.50 -20.72
CA PRO A 211 23.55 -13.80 -20.11
C PRO A 211 24.81 -13.73 -19.25
N LEU A 212 24.75 -14.34 -18.06
CA LEU A 212 25.91 -14.50 -17.15
C LEU A 212 26.52 -15.91 -17.21
N THR A 213 26.10 -16.71 -18.19
CA THR A 213 26.53 -18.09 -18.40
C THR A 213 26.86 -18.33 -19.87
N ALA A 214 27.71 -19.32 -20.16
CA ALA A 214 28.11 -19.64 -21.54
C ALA A 214 27.00 -20.30 -22.35
N LYS A 215 26.03 -20.95 -21.69
CA LYS A 215 24.86 -21.58 -22.28
C LYS A 215 23.63 -21.20 -21.48
N VAL A 216 22.52 -21.00 -22.18
CA VAL A 216 21.21 -20.70 -21.58
C VAL A 216 20.20 -21.77 -21.97
N TYR A 217 19.12 -21.88 -21.20
CA TYR A 217 17.98 -22.71 -21.58
C TYR A 217 17.36 -22.22 -22.89
N GLU A 218 16.89 -23.16 -23.71
CA GLU A 218 16.27 -22.87 -25.02
C GLU A 218 14.99 -22.05 -24.86
N ARG A 219 14.18 -22.34 -23.84
CA ARG A 219 12.94 -21.59 -23.56
C ARG A 219 13.28 -20.30 -22.80
N PRO A 220 12.95 -19.12 -23.35
CA PRO A 220 13.16 -17.86 -22.66
C PRO A 220 12.20 -17.70 -21.48
N PHE A 221 12.56 -16.81 -20.57
CA PHE A 221 11.80 -16.55 -19.35
C PHE A 221 11.36 -15.09 -19.31
N LEU A 222 10.06 -14.84 -19.35
CA LEU A 222 9.45 -13.52 -19.30
C LEU A 222 8.88 -13.22 -17.92
N LEU A 223 9.31 -12.13 -17.31
CA LEU A 223 8.72 -11.61 -16.07
C LEU A 223 7.79 -10.44 -16.39
N VAL A 224 6.58 -10.52 -15.87
CA VAL A 224 5.54 -9.49 -15.94
C VAL A 224 5.31 -8.98 -14.51
N PRO A 225 6.02 -7.91 -14.08
CA PRO A 225 5.88 -7.32 -12.75
C PRO A 225 4.57 -6.53 -12.62
N PRO A 226 4.20 -6.07 -11.41
CA PRO A 226 3.00 -5.26 -11.25
C PRO A 226 3.16 -3.92 -11.93
N CYS A 227 2.06 -3.33 -12.40
CA CYS A 227 2.03 -1.97 -12.96
C CYS A 227 1.80 -0.87 -11.91
N ILE A 228 1.55 -1.24 -10.65
CA ILE A 228 1.36 -0.31 -9.52
C ILE A 228 2.71 0.25 -9.04
N ASN A 229 3.72 -0.63 -8.93
CA ASN A 229 5.08 -0.30 -8.55
C ASN A 229 6.03 -0.56 -9.73
N LYS A 230 7.28 -0.09 -9.62
CA LYS A 230 8.27 -0.29 -10.68
C LYS A 230 8.86 -1.71 -10.65
N PHE A 231 9.28 -2.19 -11.82
CA PHE A 231 9.79 -3.55 -12.01
C PHE A 231 11.00 -3.90 -11.14
N TYR A 232 11.80 -2.90 -10.75
CA TYR A 232 13.06 -3.11 -10.04
C TYR A 232 12.90 -3.67 -8.62
N ILE A 233 11.67 -3.88 -8.13
CA ILE A 233 11.45 -4.75 -6.96
C ILE A 233 12.00 -6.18 -7.18
N LEU A 234 12.06 -6.62 -8.44
CA LEU A 234 12.65 -7.90 -8.85
C LEU A 234 14.16 -7.80 -9.16
N ASP A 235 14.73 -6.59 -9.15
CA ASP A 235 16.13 -6.30 -9.45
C ASP A 235 16.66 -5.18 -8.54
N LEU A 236 16.56 -5.36 -7.22
CA LEU A 236 16.96 -4.34 -6.25
C LEU A 236 18.49 -4.18 -6.24
N GLN A 237 19.20 -5.00 -5.48
CA GLN A 237 20.66 -5.04 -5.39
C GLN A 237 21.16 -6.40 -5.90
N PRO A 238 22.45 -6.53 -6.28
CA PRO A 238 22.98 -7.79 -6.80
C PRO A 238 22.72 -9.01 -5.90
N GLU A 239 22.70 -8.82 -4.59
CA GLU A 239 22.54 -9.86 -3.57
C GLU A 239 21.08 -10.32 -3.40
N ASN A 240 20.10 -9.50 -3.77
CA ASN A 240 18.67 -9.77 -3.62
C ASN A 240 17.87 -9.57 -4.92
N SER A 241 18.55 -9.61 -6.06
CA SER A 241 17.93 -9.52 -7.38
C SER A 241 17.50 -10.91 -7.89
N LEU A 242 16.20 -11.09 -8.04
CA LEU A 242 15.62 -12.28 -8.68
C LEU A 242 16.02 -12.35 -10.16
N ILE A 243 16.03 -11.21 -10.85
CA ILE A 243 16.40 -11.12 -12.26
C ILE A 243 17.86 -11.55 -12.46
N ARG A 244 18.78 -11.00 -11.68
CA ARG A 244 20.19 -11.38 -11.72
C ARG A 244 20.38 -12.86 -11.40
N TYR A 245 19.65 -13.37 -10.41
CA TYR A 245 19.67 -14.79 -10.06
C TYR A 245 19.21 -15.66 -11.25
N ALA A 246 18.07 -15.38 -11.87
CA ALA A 246 17.55 -16.13 -13.02
C ALA A 246 18.56 -16.15 -14.19
N VAL A 247 19.15 -15.00 -14.51
CA VAL A 247 20.19 -14.88 -15.54
C VAL A 247 21.42 -15.73 -15.20
N SER A 248 21.85 -15.73 -13.93
CA SER A 248 22.98 -16.55 -13.46
C SER A 248 22.69 -18.06 -13.46
N GLN A 249 21.42 -18.46 -13.38
CA GLN A 249 21.00 -19.86 -13.49
C GLN A 249 20.85 -20.31 -14.96
N GLY A 250 21.15 -19.44 -15.92
CA GLY A 250 21.10 -19.75 -17.35
C GLY A 250 19.74 -19.51 -17.99
N HIS A 251 18.83 -18.75 -17.39
CA HIS A 251 17.62 -18.31 -18.08
C HIS A 251 17.91 -17.10 -18.98
N ARG A 252 17.52 -17.19 -20.25
CA ARG A 252 17.44 -16.01 -21.14
C ARG A 252 16.24 -15.18 -20.69
N THR A 253 16.52 -14.12 -19.93
CA THR A 253 15.53 -13.44 -19.09
C THR A 253 15.09 -12.12 -19.71
N PHE A 254 13.78 -11.95 -19.81
CA PHE A 254 13.11 -10.75 -20.30
C PHE A 254 12.18 -10.19 -19.23
N VAL A 255 12.04 -8.86 -19.18
CA VAL A 255 11.20 -8.18 -18.19
C VAL A 255 10.38 -7.07 -18.85
N VAL A 256 9.09 -7.03 -18.54
CA VAL A 256 8.22 -5.91 -18.90
C VAL A 256 8.45 -4.75 -17.94
N SER A 257 8.90 -3.61 -18.45
CA SER A 257 9.02 -2.35 -17.70
C SER A 257 7.89 -1.42 -18.08
N TRP A 258 6.84 -1.38 -17.25
CA TRP A 258 5.64 -0.56 -17.47
C TRP A 258 5.90 0.94 -17.45
N ARG A 259 5.16 1.68 -18.29
CA ARG A 259 5.23 3.13 -18.37
C ARG A 259 4.63 3.74 -17.13
N ASN A 260 5.20 4.86 -16.68
CA ASN A 260 4.47 5.71 -15.76
C ASN A 260 3.42 6.46 -16.58
N PRO A 261 2.11 6.19 -16.39
CA PRO A 261 1.10 6.83 -17.20
C PRO A 261 1.12 8.35 -16.99
N ASP A 262 1.01 9.08 -18.08
CA ASP A 262 0.74 10.52 -18.11
C ASP A 262 -0.68 10.75 -18.68
N GLU A 263 -1.06 12.00 -18.88
CA GLU A 263 -2.38 12.36 -19.43
C GLU A 263 -2.68 11.66 -20.78
N THR A 264 -1.67 11.30 -21.56
CA THR A 264 -1.85 10.61 -22.85
C THR A 264 -2.37 9.18 -22.69
N LEU A 265 -2.25 8.59 -21.50
CA LEU A 265 -2.71 7.24 -21.17
C LEU A 265 -3.95 7.24 -20.27
N ALA A 266 -4.64 8.38 -20.10
CA ALA A 266 -5.80 8.49 -19.22
C ALA A 266 -7.00 7.61 -19.65
N HIS A 267 -7.08 7.27 -20.94
CA HIS A 267 -8.15 6.43 -21.51
C HIS A 267 -7.76 4.95 -21.63
N THR A 268 -6.54 4.58 -21.21
CA THR A 268 -6.06 3.20 -21.27
C THR A 268 -6.89 2.30 -20.37
N THR A 269 -7.41 1.22 -20.93
CA THR A 269 -8.24 0.24 -20.23
C THR A 269 -7.42 -0.96 -19.78
N TRP A 270 -8.03 -1.84 -18.97
CA TRP A 270 -7.39 -3.11 -18.61
C TRP A 270 -7.11 -3.98 -19.84
N ASP A 271 -8.02 -3.97 -20.82
CA ASP A 271 -7.88 -4.75 -22.06
C ASP A 271 -6.67 -4.26 -22.87
N ASP A 272 -6.39 -2.96 -22.89
CA ASP A 272 -5.17 -2.42 -23.50
C ASP A 272 -3.89 -2.99 -22.83
N TYR A 273 -3.86 -3.08 -21.50
CA TYR A 273 -2.72 -3.68 -20.78
C TYR A 273 -2.57 -5.19 -21.06
N VAL A 274 -3.66 -5.89 -21.31
CA VAL A 274 -3.63 -7.31 -21.69
C VAL A 274 -3.13 -7.47 -23.13
N GLU A 275 -3.75 -6.77 -24.08
CA GLU A 275 -3.49 -6.93 -25.51
C GLU A 275 -2.16 -6.28 -25.92
N LYS A 276 -1.99 -5.00 -25.60
CA LYS A 276 -0.80 -4.21 -25.98
C LYS A 276 0.33 -4.25 -24.95
N GLY A 277 0.08 -4.86 -23.80
CA GLY A 277 1.10 -5.09 -22.77
C GLY A 277 1.56 -6.54 -22.76
N ALA A 278 0.82 -7.39 -22.07
CA ALA A 278 1.23 -8.76 -21.80
C ALA A 278 1.32 -9.63 -23.07
N ILE A 279 0.30 -9.63 -23.92
CA ILE A 279 0.27 -10.45 -25.16
C ILE A 279 1.35 -9.97 -26.13
N GLU A 280 1.49 -8.67 -26.31
CA GLU A 280 2.51 -8.07 -27.17
C GLU A 280 3.94 -8.35 -26.67
N ALA A 281 4.17 -8.32 -25.35
CA ALA A 281 5.46 -8.74 -24.77
C ALA A 281 5.77 -10.21 -25.05
N ILE A 282 4.77 -11.11 -24.93
CA ILE A 282 4.93 -12.53 -25.27
C ILE A 282 5.29 -12.70 -26.75
N ALA A 283 4.60 -11.97 -27.65
CA ALA A 283 4.88 -12.00 -29.08
C ALA A 283 6.31 -11.50 -29.37
N ALA A 284 6.69 -10.34 -28.84
CA ALA A 284 8.02 -9.75 -29.01
C ALA A 284 9.14 -10.70 -28.53
N VAL A 285 8.98 -11.36 -27.37
CA VAL A 285 9.96 -12.35 -26.89
C VAL A 285 10.07 -13.53 -27.86
N ARG A 286 8.95 -14.05 -28.35
CA ARG A 286 8.95 -15.17 -29.30
C ARG A 286 9.62 -14.79 -30.62
N ASP A 287 9.38 -13.59 -31.11
CA ASP A 287 9.97 -13.09 -32.35
C ASP A 287 11.49 -12.87 -32.19
N LEU A 288 11.92 -12.28 -31.07
CA LEU A 288 13.34 -12.05 -30.76
C LEU A 288 14.14 -13.35 -30.51
N THR A 289 13.46 -14.41 -30.06
CA THR A 289 14.12 -15.66 -29.66
C THR A 289 13.95 -16.80 -30.67
N GLY A 290 12.96 -16.70 -31.56
CA GLY A 290 12.50 -17.81 -32.40
C GLY A 290 11.79 -18.92 -31.61
N ALA A 291 11.54 -18.75 -30.30
CA ALA A 291 10.98 -19.79 -29.46
C ALA A 291 9.47 -19.99 -29.72
N ARG A 292 9.06 -21.26 -29.86
CA ARG A 292 7.63 -21.60 -30.00
C ARG A 292 6.85 -21.36 -28.69
N GLN A 293 7.51 -21.59 -27.55
CA GLN A 293 6.94 -21.47 -26.21
C GLN A 293 7.91 -20.73 -25.30
N ILE A 294 7.37 -20.01 -24.32
CA ILE A 294 8.13 -19.29 -23.31
C ILE A 294 7.68 -19.75 -21.92
N ASN A 295 8.54 -19.56 -20.92
CA ASN A 295 8.11 -19.57 -19.52
C ASN A 295 7.74 -18.14 -19.12
N ALA A 296 6.68 -17.97 -18.34
CA ALA A 296 6.24 -16.66 -17.86
C ALA A 296 6.02 -16.68 -16.35
N LEU A 297 6.34 -15.56 -15.70
CA LEU A 297 6.04 -15.29 -14.29
C LEU A 297 5.31 -13.96 -14.20
N GLY A 298 4.10 -13.97 -13.65
CA GLY A 298 3.37 -12.77 -13.23
C GLY A 298 3.59 -12.53 -11.74
N PHE A 299 3.82 -11.27 -11.35
CA PHE A 299 3.99 -10.89 -9.95
C PHE A 299 3.05 -9.75 -9.58
N CYS A 300 2.24 -9.98 -8.53
CA CYS A 300 1.31 -9.05 -7.89
C CYS A 300 0.13 -8.58 -8.75
#